data_AF-A0A849WZQ4-F1
#
_entry.id   AF-A0A849WZQ4-F1
#
_cell.length_a   1.000
_cell.length_b   1.000
_cell.length_c   1.000
_cell.angle_alpha   90.00
_cell.angle_beta   90.00
_cell.angle_gamma   90.00
#
_symmetry.space_group_name_H-M   'P 1'
#
loop_
_entity.id
_entity.type
_entity.pdbx_description
1 polymer ?
#
loop_
_entity_poly.entity_id
_entity_poly.type
_entity_poly.pdbx_seq_one_letter_code
_entity_poly.pdbx_strand_id
1 'polypeptide(L)'
;MSVVKTVKALSFVGLTLLVSGCGKQEHKDSYQLTENGCSTGKKEFEADSQEELTQKVCAALKDDAQNNNCAYGLRKKQFEQKCLGQTW
;
A
#
# COMPACT_ATOMS: atom_id res chain seq x y z
N MET A 1 47.86 -39.04 29.53
CA MET A 1 46.51 -38.61 29.08
C MET A 1 46.51 -37.08 29.06
N SER A 2 46.70 -36.50 27.88
CA SER A 2 46.80 -35.05 27.68
C SER A 2 45.43 -34.52 27.25
N VAL A 3 44.88 -33.57 28.00
CA VAL A 3 43.64 -32.87 27.63
C VAL A 3 44.02 -31.45 27.23
N VAL A 4 44.13 -31.22 25.92
CA VAL A 4 44.34 -29.89 25.35
C VAL A 4 42.97 -29.21 25.27
N LYS A 5 42.79 -28.10 25.99
CA LYS A 5 41.56 -27.29 25.95
C LYS A 5 41.65 -26.28 24.81
N THR A 6 40.86 -26.51 23.76
CA THR A 6 40.76 -25.62 22.58
C THR A 6 39.90 -24.42 22.91
N VAL A 7 40.51 -23.23 22.99
CA VAL A 7 39.78 -21.96 23.13
C VAL A 7 39.41 -21.49 21.72
N LYS A 8 38.12 -21.56 21.36
CA LYS A 8 37.59 -21.00 20.11
C LYS A 8 37.45 -19.48 20.26
N ALA A 9 38.31 -18.73 19.57
CA ALA A 9 38.14 -17.29 19.38
C ALA A 9 37.00 -17.04 18.38
N LEU A 10 35.89 -16.44 18.85
CA LEU A 10 34.84 -15.92 17.97
C LEU A 10 35.24 -14.51 17.52
N SER A 11 35.66 -14.40 16.27
CA SER A 11 35.94 -13.14 15.59
C SER A 11 34.62 -12.46 15.20
N PHE A 12 34.24 -11.42 15.95
CA PHE A 12 33.30 -10.39 15.53
C PHE A 12 34.05 -9.44 14.60
N VAL A 13 33.56 -9.18 13.38
CA VAL A 13 33.62 -7.89 12.63
C VAL A 13 33.11 -8.17 11.22
N GLY A 14 32.10 -7.42 10.77
CA GLY A 14 31.75 -7.33 9.35
C GLY A 14 30.27 -7.12 9.04
N LEU A 15 29.57 -6.21 9.75
CA LEU A 15 28.26 -5.75 9.30
C LEU A 15 28.47 -4.69 8.21
N THR A 16 28.52 -5.15 6.96
CA THR A 16 28.55 -4.31 5.76
C THR A 16 27.21 -3.57 5.66
N LEU A 17 27.23 -2.26 5.94
CA LEU A 17 26.11 -1.36 5.65
C LEU A 17 25.85 -1.35 4.14
N LEU A 18 24.78 -2.03 3.72
CA LEU A 18 24.23 -1.90 2.37
C LEU A 18 23.62 -0.51 2.25
N VAL A 19 24.22 0.31 1.40
CA VAL A 19 23.70 1.63 1.03
C VAL A 19 22.48 1.40 0.12
N SER A 20 21.28 1.53 0.69
CA SER A 20 20.03 1.44 -0.06
C SER A 20 19.93 2.63 -1.00
N GLY A 21 19.97 2.38 -2.30
CA GLY A 21 19.68 3.38 -3.32
C GLY A 21 18.29 3.97 -3.11
N CYS A 22 18.21 5.28 -2.95
CA CYS A 22 16.98 6.02 -2.80
C CYS A 22 16.31 6.17 -4.17
N GLY A 23 15.61 5.14 -4.63
CA GLY A 23 14.66 5.27 -5.74
C GLY A 23 13.42 6.00 -5.21
N LYS A 24 12.99 7.08 -5.88
CA LYS A 24 11.68 7.70 -5.59
C LYS A 24 10.61 6.64 -5.87
N GLN A 25 9.98 6.13 -4.81
CA GLN A 25 8.87 5.20 -4.95
C GLN A 25 7.64 6.01 -5.36
N GLU A 26 7.19 5.85 -6.60
CA GLU A 26 5.93 6.46 -7.05
C GLU A 26 4.75 5.70 -6.44
N HIS A 27 3.86 6.41 -5.73
CA HIS A 27 2.65 5.82 -5.17
C HIS A 27 1.47 6.09 -6.10
N LYS A 28 0.95 5.03 -6.73
CA LYS A 28 -0.17 5.09 -7.67
C LYS A 28 -1.24 4.05 -7.34
N ASP A 29 -2.50 4.39 -7.55
CA ASP A 29 -3.64 3.46 -7.48
C ASP A 29 -4.69 3.86 -8.53
N SER A 30 -5.52 2.90 -8.92
CA SER A 30 -6.62 3.16 -9.85
C SER A 30 -7.78 2.21 -9.62
N TYR A 31 -8.98 2.64 -10.01
CA TYR A 31 -10.13 1.75 -10.07
C TYR A 31 -11.08 2.14 -11.18
N GLN A 32 -11.82 1.15 -11.67
CA GLN A 32 -12.98 1.34 -12.52
C GLN A 32 -13.98 0.25 -12.17
N LEU A 33 -15.09 0.64 -11.56
CA LEU A 33 -16.10 -0.30 -11.11
C LEU A 33 -17.32 -0.19 -12.01
N THR A 34 -17.94 -1.34 -12.29
CA THR A 34 -19.17 -1.42 -13.06
C THR A 34 -20.12 -2.37 -12.34
N GLU A 35 -21.30 -1.87 -11.97
CA GLU A 35 -22.35 -2.64 -11.32
C GLU A 35 -23.64 -2.47 -12.15
N ASN A 36 -24.23 -3.57 -12.59
CA ASN A 36 -25.46 -3.57 -13.41
C ASN A 36 -25.39 -2.65 -14.64
N GLY A 37 -24.24 -2.58 -15.31
CA GLY A 37 -24.01 -1.72 -16.47
C GLY A 37 -23.75 -0.23 -16.17
N CYS A 38 -23.81 0.20 -14.91
CA CYS A 38 -23.46 1.54 -14.46
C CYS A 38 -21.97 1.60 -14.09
N SER A 39 -21.18 2.42 -14.78
CA SER A 39 -19.73 2.55 -14.53
C SER A 39 -19.35 3.82 -13.79
N THR A 40 -18.41 3.71 -12.83
CA THR A 40 -17.81 4.86 -12.14
C THR A 40 -16.89 5.70 -13.04
N GLY A 41 -16.57 5.20 -14.24
CA GLY A 41 -15.43 5.68 -15.03
C GLY A 41 -14.09 5.28 -14.39
N LYS A 42 -13.01 5.43 -15.16
CA LYS A 42 -11.65 5.17 -14.68
C LYS A 42 -11.21 6.28 -13.72
N LYS A 43 -10.73 5.90 -12.54
CA LYS A 43 -10.10 6.78 -11.55
C LYS A 43 -8.65 6.40 -11.39
N GLU A 44 -7.79 7.39 -11.43
CA GLU A 44 -6.34 7.24 -11.29
C GLU A 44 -5.87 8.25 -10.24
N PHE A 45 -5.00 7.79 -9.34
CA PHE A 45 -4.51 8.56 -8.22
C PHE A 45 -3.00 8.41 -8.16
N GLU A 46 -2.33 9.52 -7.88
CA GLU A 46 -0.90 9.57 -7.58
C GLU A 46 -0.71 10.42 -6.32
N ALA A 47 0.30 10.07 -5.53
CA ALA A 47 0.64 10.79 -4.31
C ALA A 47 2.13 10.65 -3.96
N ASP A 48 2.61 11.53 -3.08
CA ASP A 48 4.00 11.50 -2.60
C ASP A 48 4.19 10.48 -1.46
N SER A 49 3.08 9.98 -0.90
CA SER A 49 3.10 8.96 0.16
C SER A 49 1.96 7.96 0.02
N GLN A 50 2.15 6.77 0.59
CA GLN A 50 1.10 5.74 0.64
C GLN A 50 -0.13 6.20 1.43
N GLU A 51 0.06 6.99 2.49
CA GLU A 51 -1.03 7.52 3.31
C GLU A 51 -1.90 8.48 2.51
N GLU A 52 -1.28 9.46 1.82
CA GLU A 52 -1.99 10.41 0.97
C GLU A 52 -2.71 9.70 -0.19
N LEU A 53 -2.07 8.71 -0.82
CA LEU A 53 -2.71 7.90 -1.85
C LEU A 53 -3.97 7.21 -1.33
N THR A 54 -3.89 6.62 -0.14
CA THR A 54 -5.01 5.94 0.50
C THR A 54 -6.13 6.92 0.80
N GLN A 55 -5.82 8.11 1.36
CA GLN A 55 -6.81 9.16 1.61
C GLN A 55 -7.52 9.60 0.32
N LYS A 56 -6.79 9.81 -0.78
CA LYS A 56 -7.36 10.18 -2.09
C LYS A 56 -8.30 9.10 -2.62
N VAL A 57 -7.89 7.84 -2.57
CA VAL A 57 -8.72 6.71 -3.03
C VAL A 57 -9.98 6.55 -2.17
N CYS A 58 -9.84 6.63 -0.85
CA CYS A 58 -10.96 6.47 0.09
C CYS A 58 -11.98 7.60 -0.02
N ALA A 59 -11.52 8.84 -0.16
CA ALA A 59 -12.40 9.99 -0.41
C ALA A 59 -13.14 9.83 -1.75
N ALA A 60 -12.42 9.44 -2.80
CA ALA A 60 -13.02 9.22 -4.11
C ALA A 60 -14.05 8.10 -4.12
N LEU A 61 -13.84 6.99 -3.39
CA LEU A 61 -14.81 5.90 -3.31
C LEU A 61 -16.15 6.36 -2.69
N LYS A 62 -16.11 7.27 -1.71
CA LYS A 62 -17.31 7.81 -1.04
C LYS A 62 -18.04 8.88 -1.85
N ASP A 63 -17.38 9.53 -2.80
CA ASP A 63 -17.96 10.61 -3.60
C ASP A 63 -18.87 10.05 -4.70
N ASP A 64 -20.18 10.13 -4.51
CA ASP A 64 -21.15 9.66 -5.49
C ASP A 64 -21.06 10.41 -6.82
N ALA A 65 -20.82 11.72 -6.80
CA ALA A 65 -20.72 12.54 -8.02
C ALA A 65 -19.47 12.14 -8.83
N GLN A 66 -18.33 11.97 -8.17
CA GLN A 66 -17.11 11.50 -8.81
C GLN A 66 -17.30 10.10 -9.40
N ASN A 67 -18.15 9.26 -8.82
CA ASN A 67 -18.43 7.90 -9.30
C ASN A 67 -19.66 7.80 -10.22
N ASN A 68 -20.11 8.90 -10.83
CA ASN A 68 -21.29 8.94 -11.71
C ASN A 68 -22.57 8.38 -11.06
N ASN A 69 -22.67 8.42 -9.72
CA ASN A 69 -23.71 7.78 -8.92
C ASN A 69 -23.84 6.26 -9.17
N CYS A 70 -22.76 5.61 -9.61
CA CYS A 70 -22.72 4.19 -9.96
C CYS A 70 -22.04 3.33 -8.89
N ALA A 71 -22.29 2.02 -8.96
CA ALA A 71 -21.53 0.96 -8.29
C ALA A 71 -21.38 1.13 -6.76
N TYR A 72 -22.41 1.62 -6.06
CA TYR A 72 -22.36 1.86 -4.61
C TYR A 72 -21.93 0.61 -3.83
N GLY A 73 -22.47 -0.56 -4.17
CA GLY A 73 -22.15 -1.80 -3.47
C GLY A 73 -20.68 -2.19 -3.62
N LEU A 74 -20.14 -2.08 -4.84
CA LEU A 74 -18.73 -2.36 -5.13
C LEU A 74 -17.79 -1.32 -4.51
N ARG A 75 -18.16 -0.03 -4.55
CA ARG A 75 -17.36 1.04 -3.94
C ARG A 75 -17.25 0.85 -2.43
N LYS A 76 -18.36 0.52 -1.76
CA LYS A 76 -18.38 0.24 -0.33
C LYS A 76 -17.47 -0.95 0.02
N LYS A 77 -17.57 -2.07 -0.73
CA LYS A 77 -16.69 -3.23 -0.54
C LYS A 77 -15.22 -2.88 -0.72
N GLN A 78 -14.88 -2.10 -1.75
CA GLN A 78 -13.52 -1.68 -1.99
C GLN A 78 -13.00 -0.72 -0.91
N PHE A 79 -13.87 0.15 -0.38
CA PHE A 79 -13.55 1.01 0.75
C PHE A 79 -13.26 0.18 2.02
N GLU A 80 -14.10 -0.79 2.35
CA GLU A 80 -13.88 -1.66 3.52
C GLU A 80 -12.56 -2.44 3.45
N GLN A 81 -12.06 -2.71 2.24
CA GLN A 81 -10.77 -3.39 2.01
C GLN A 81 -9.56 -2.45 2.08
N LYS A 82 -9.70 -1.22 1.56
CA LYS A 82 -8.57 -0.27 1.40
C LYS A 82 -8.49 0.80 2.49
N CYS A 83 -9.59 1.12 3.13
CA CYS A 83 -9.76 2.28 4.01
C CYS A 83 -9.92 1.84 5.48
N LEU A 84 -9.00 0.98 5.93
CA LEU A 84 -9.04 0.43 7.28
C LEU A 84 -9.05 1.54 8.35
N GLY A 85 -9.98 1.43 9.30
CA GLY A 85 -10.16 2.43 10.36
C GLY A 85 -10.95 3.68 9.95
N GLN A 86 -11.39 3.79 8.71
CA GLN A 86 -12.31 4.85 8.27
C GLN A 86 -13.77 4.35 8.20
N THR A 87 -14.71 5.29 8.27
CA THR A 87 -16.15 5.00 8.12
C THR A 87 -16.61 5.31 6.70
N TRP A 88 -17.40 4.39 6.14
CA TRP A 88 -18.08 4.58 4.85
C TRP A 88 -19.09 5.70 4.92
#